data_AF-A0A9R0XCZ1-F1
#
_entry.id   AF-A0A9R0XCZ1-F1
#
_cell.length_a   1.000
_cell.length_b   1.000
_cell.length_c   1.000
_cell.angle_alpha   90.00
_cell.angle_beta   90.00
_cell.angle_gamma   90.00
#
_symmetry.space_group_name_H-M   'P 1'
#
loop_
_entity.id
_entity.type
_entity.pdbx_description
1 polymer ?
#
loop_
_entity_poly.entity_id
_entity_poly.type
_entity_poly.pdbx_seq_one_letter_code
_entity_poly.pdbx_strand_id
1 'polypeptide(L)'
;MRQLSAASSTNLAPDYAGHPGPQQHHQQQQHQQQQQQPPFDAYGDNFGAKRMRKPVQRRTVDYTSSLVRYAQARMWQRDARDRFTLQPTAAAVLDMLPSVAYPDNPSTSFAGKFVHSSINKNRCSINCVVVS
;
A
#
# COMPACT_ATOMS: atom_id res chain seq x y z
N MET A 1 -20.41 13.96 12.28
CA MET A 1 -19.63 12.81 11.75
C MET A 1 -20.13 12.53 10.34
N ARG A 2 -19.32 12.78 9.31
CA ARG A 2 -19.71 12.55 7.91
C ARG A 2 -19.41 11.09 7.54
N GLN A 3 -20.45 10.33 7.24
CA GLN A 3 -20.37 9.02 6.59
C GLN A 3 -19.73 9.18 5.20
N LEU A 4 -18.67 8.42 4.93
CA LEU A 4 -18.16 8.21 3.58
C LEU A 4 -18.80 6.92 3.07
N SER A 5 -19.77 7.06 2.17
CA SER A 5 -20.41 5.95 1.45
C SER A 5 -19.43 5.28 0.49
N ALA A 6 -19.51 3.95 0.45
CA ALA A 6 -18.64 3.06 -0.30
C ALA A 6 -18.65 3.33 -1.82
N ALA A 7 -17.48 3.17 -2.44
CA ALA A 7 -17.30 3.21 -3.87
C ALA A 7 -17.98 2.00 -4.54
N SER A 8 -18.94 2.27 -5.44
CA SER A 8 -19.51 1.28 -6.35
C SER A 8 -18.51 0.91 -7.43
N SER A 9 -18.04 -0.35 -7.44
CA SER A 9 -17.42 -0.95 -8.62
C SER A 9 -18.51 -1.50 -9.53
N THR A 10 -18.81 -0.78 -10.61
CA THR A 10 -19.62 -1.32 -11.71
C THR A 10 -18.73 -2.18 -12.61
N ASN A 11 -18.88 -3.50 -12.50
CA ASN A 11 -18.39 -4.43 -13.52
C ASN A 11 -19.33 -4.33 -14.73
N LEU A 12 -18.83 -3.79 -15.85
CA LEU A 12 -19.54 -3.79 -17.13
C LEU A 12 -19.37 -5.17 -17.78
N ALA A 13 -20.47 -5.89 -17.95
CA ALA A 13 -20.55 -7.05 -18.86
C ALA A 13 -20.97 -6.55 -20.26
N PRO A 14 -20.43 -7.08 -21.37
CA PRO A 14 -20.85 -6.67 -22.69
C PRO A 14 -22.20 -7.29 -23.04
N ASP A 15 -23.07 -6.41 -23.53
CA ASP A 15 -24.42 -6.63 -24.00
C ASP A 15 -24.38 -7.32 -25.38
N TYR A 16 -24.95 -8.53 -25.50
CA TYR A 16 -25.27 -9.15 -26.79
C TYR A 16 -26.78 -9.17 -26.93
N ALA A 17 -27.29 -8.29 -27.79
CA ALA A 17 -28.69 -8.20 -28.16
C ALA A 17 -29.05 -9.24 -29.23
N GLY A 18 -30.24 -9.86 -29.08
CA GLY A 18 -31.01 -10.43 -30.18
C GLY A 18 -31.46 -11.87 -29.98
N HIS A 19 -32.76 -12.06 -29.66
CA HIS A 19 -33.76 -12.83 -30.43
C HIS A 19 -34.93 -13.29 -29.51
N PRO A 20 -36.20 -13.02 -29.87
CA PRO A 20 -37.37 -13.48 -29.11
C PRO A 20 -37.86 -14.84 -29.63
N GLY A 21 -38.28 -15.73 -28.72
CA GLY A 21 -38.93 -17.00 -29.03
C GLY A 21 -39.95 -17.38 -27.95
N PRO A 22 -41.08 -18.03 -28.29
CA PRO A 22 -42.35 -17.84 -27.59
C PRO A 22 -42.58 -18.77 -26.38
N GLN A 23 -43.48 -18.31 -25.51
CA GLN A 23 -43.99 -18.97 -24.32
C GLN A 23 -44.72 -20.29 -24.64
N GLN A 24 -44.46 -21.32 -23.84
CA GLN A 24 -45.40 -22.42 -23.60
C GLN A 24 -45.44 -22.75 -22.11
N HIS A 25 -46.60 -22.53 -21.51
CA HIS A 25 -46.98 -23.06 -20.21
C HIS A 25 -47.37 -24.53 -20.39
N HIS A 26 -46.93 -25.44 -19.51
CA HIS A 26 -47.70 -26.61 -19.07
C HIS A 26 -47.18 -27.10 -17.69
N GLN A 27 -48.12 -27.37 -16.78
CA GLN A 27 -47.96 -27.87 -15.42
C GLN A 27 -47.79 -29.41 -15.39
N GLN A 28 -47.01 -29.91 -14.43
CA GLN A 28 -47.31 -31.03 -13.48
C GLN A 28 -45.98 -31.61 -12.95
N GLN A 29 -45.62 -31.39 -11.68
CA GLN A 29 -46.00 -32.05 -10.43
C GLN A 29 -44.98 -33.13 -9.99
N GLN A 30 -44.22 -32.76 -8.94
CA GLN A 30 -43.69 -33.53 -7.82
C GLN A 30 -42.85 -34.79 -8.10
N HIS A 31 -41.61 -34.81 -7.59
CA HIS A 31 -41.15 -35.78 -6.58
C HIS A 31 -40.04 -35.17 -5.72
N GLN A 32 -40.19 -35.34 -4.41
CA GLN A 32 -39.33 -34.86 -3.33
C GLN A 32 -37.99 -35.59 -3.34
N GLN A 33 -36.89 -34.86 -3.13
CA GLN A 33 -35.75 -35.34 -2.36
C GLN A 33 -35.11 -34.13 -1.66
N GLN A 34 -35.58 -33.88 -0.43
CA GLN A 34 -34.86 -33.06 0.54
C GLN A 34 -33.58 -33.80 0.92
N GLN A 35 -32.47 -33.49 0.25
CA GLN A 35 -31.15 -33.73 0.84
C GLN A 35 -30.91 -32.64 1.87
N GLN A 36 -31.22 -32.98 3.12
CA GLN A 36 -30.83 -32.21 4.29
C GLN A 36 -29.30 -32.19 4.33
N GLN A 37 -28.72 -31.10 3.84
CA GLN A 37 -27.32 -30.78 4.10
C GLN A 37 -27.19 -30.54 5.61
N PRO A 38 -26.21 -31.16 6.30
CA PRO A 38 -26.01 -30.88 7.71
C PRO A 38 -25.74 -29.37 7.86
N PRO A 39 -26.22 -28.74 8.95
CA PRO A 39 -25.84 -27.38 9.26
C PRO A 39 -24.31 -27.31 9.27
N PHE A 40 -23.74 -26.53 8.35
CA PHE A 40 -22.34 -26.19 8.40
C PHE A 40 -22.17 -25.39 9.69
N ASP A 41 -21.70 -26.03 10.76
CA ASP A 41 -21.43 -25.41 12.04
C ASP A 41 -20.50 -24.23 11.82
N ALA A 42 -21.13 -23.06 11.74
CA ALA A 42 -20.50 -21.78 11.55
C ALA A 42 -19.97 -21.26 12.88
N TYR A 43 -19.28 -22.07 13.69
CA TYR A 43 -18.65 -21.61 14.93
C TYR A 43 -17.44 -22.48 15.29
N GLY A 44 -16.25 -21.95 15.09
CA GLY A 44 -15.01 -22.58 15.55
C GLY A 44 -13.78 -21.94 14.91
N ASP A 45 -13.22 -20.93 15.56
CA ASP A 45 -11.81 -20.50 15.42
C ASP A 45 -11.32 -19.90 14.10
N ASN A 46 -11.95 -18.81 13.66
CA ASN A 46 -11.35 -17.89 12.67
C ASN A 46 -10.22 -16.99 13.23
N PHE A 47 -9.74 -17.21 14.46
CA PHE A 47 -8.62 -16.46 15.02
C PHE A 47 -7.24 -17.07 14.68
N GLY A 48 -7.19 -18.34 14.24
CA GLY A 48 -5.95 -19.06 13.94
C GLY A 48 -5.57 -19.14 12.45
N ALA A 49 -6.52 -19.02 11.53
CA ALA A 49 -6.23 -19.00 10.11
C ALA A 49 -5.71 -17.61 9.72
N LYS A 50 -4.40 -17.38 9.83
CA LYS A 50 -3.73 -16.21 9.24
C LYS A 50 -4.01 -16.22 7.75
N ARG A 51 -5.11 -15.56 7.34
CA ARG A 51 -5.54 -15.49 5.95
C ARG A 51 -4.33 -15.05 5.12
N MET A 52 -3.88 -15.92 4.22
CA MET A 52 -2.69 -15.65 3.42
C MET A 52 -2.89 -14.32 2.70
N ARG A 53 -2.01 -13.36 2.96
CA ARG A 53 -2.01 -12.07 2.27
C ARG A 53 -1.02 -12.17 1.12
N LYS A 54 -1.41 -11.64 -0.04
CA LYS A 54 -0.50 -11.52 -1.18
C LYS A 54 0.71 -10.65 -0.79
N PRO A 55 1.92 -10.95 -1.29
CA PRO A 55 3.05 -10.06 -1.13
C PRO A 55 2.70 -8.70 -1.75
N VAL A 56 3.04 -7.61 -1.04
CA VAL A 56 2.80 -6.24 -1.48
C VAL A 56 4.11 -5.47 -1.36
N GLN A 57 4.54 -4.85 -2.45
CA GLN A 57 5.64 -3.91 -2.42
C GLN A 57 5.19 -2.64 -1.69
N ARG A 58 5.98 -2.23 -0.70
CA ARG A 58 5.73 -1.00 0.06
C ARG A 58 6.70 0.08 -0.39
N ARG A 59 6.24 1.32 -0.33
CA ARG A 59 7.14 2.46 -0.42
C ARG A 59 8.05 2.46 0.81
N THR A 60 9.35 2.61 0.59
CA THR A 60 10.38 2.67 1.63
C THR A 60 11.26 3.89 1.41
N VAL A 61 11.90 4.33 2.49
CA VAL A 61 13.01 5.28 2.44
C VAL A 61 14.22 4.53 2.96
N ASP A 62 15.17 4.23 2.07
CA ASP A 62 16.41 3.55 2.42
C ASP A 62 17.54 4.57 2.49
N TYR A 63 18.15 4.70 3.67
CA TYR A 63 19.28 5.59 3.92
C TYR A 63 20.62 4.91 3.65
N THR A 64 20.65 3.58 3.48
CA THR A 64 21.87 2.79 3.33
C THR A 64 22.66 3.22 2.10
N SER A 65 21.99 3.41 0.97
CA SER A 65 22.61 3.86 -0.28
C SER A 65 23.29 5.22 -0.12
N SER A 66 22.61 6.19 0.49
CA SER A 66 23.17 7.52 0.80
C SER A 66 24.35 7.44 1.77
N LEU A 67 24.30 6.59 2.79
CA LEU A 67 25.42 6.39 3.72
C LEU A 67 26.65 5.78 3.02
N VAL A 68 26.46 4.78 2.16
CA VAL A 68 27.55 4.19 1.36
C VAL A 68 28.14 5.24 0.42
N ARG A 69 27.29 6.01 -0.28
CA ARG A 69 27.73 7.11 -1.15
C ARG A 69 28.52 8.16 -0.37
N TYR A 70 28.10 8.49 0.84
CA TYR A 70 28.81 9.40 1.73
C TYR A 70 30.17 8.85 2.18
N ALA A 71 30.26 7.56 2.50
CA ALA A 71 31.54 6.93 2.82
C ALA A 71 32.53 7.01 1.64
N GLN A 72 32.06 6.75 0.42
CA GLN A 72 32.87 6.88 -0.80
C GLN A 72 33.29 8.33 -1.07
N ALA A 73 32.38 9.28 -0.90
CA ALA A 73 32.63 10.69 -1.12
C ALA A 73 33.74 11.22 -0.19
N ARG A 74 33.74 10.81 1.08
CA ARG A 74 34.75 11.21 2.07
C ARG A 74 36.17 10.70 1.78
N MET A 75 36.35 9.75 0.87
CA MET A 75 37.69 9.30 0.49
C MET A 75 38.47 10.37 -0.27
N TRP A 76 37.78 11.35 -0.87
CA TRP A 76 38.40 12.36 -1.73
C TRP A 76 37.87 13.78 -1.48
N GLN A 77 36.66 13.95 -0.96
CA GLN A 77 36.11 15.27 -0.60
C GLN A 77 36.73 15.77 0.70
N ARG A 78 37.43 16.91 0.64
CA ARG A 78 38.04 17.53 1.84
C ARG A 78 37.04 18.39 2.59
N ASP A 79 36.20 19.11 1.85
CA ASP A 79 35.17 19.99 2.39
C ASP A 79 33.97 20.13 1.43
N ALA A 80 32.98 20.94 1.84
CA ALA A 80 31.73 21.15 1.10
C ALA A 80 31.93 21.65 -0.35
N ARG A 81 33.05 22.31 -0.66
CA ARG A 81 33.33 22.89 -1.98
C ARG A 81 33.75 21.82 -3.00
N ASP A 82 34.31 20.70 -2.53
CA ASP A 82 34.65 19.56 -3.38
C ASP A 82 33.40 18.72 -3.74
N ARG A 83 32.23 19.03 -3.15
CA ARG A 83 30.98 18.29 -3.36
C ARG A 83 30.31 18.71 -4.67
N PHE A 84 29.88 17.74 -5.46
CA PHE A 84 29.05 18.01 -6.63
C PHE A 84 27.69 18.60 -6.22
N THR A 85 27.24 19.61 -6.98
CA THR A 85 25.90 20.17 -6.83
C THR A 85 24.87 19.17 -7.32
N LEU A 86 23.96 18.79 -6.44
CA LEU A 86 22.88 17.87 -6.76
C LEU A 86 21.93 18.50 -7.79
N GLN A 87 21.74 17.83 -8.92
CA GLN A 87 20.81 18.29 -9.94
C GLN A 87 19.36 18.12 -9.47
N PRO A 88 18.43 19.03 -9.82
CA PRO A 88 17.02 18.92 -9.45
C PRO A 88 16.28 17.92 -10.34
N THR A 89 16.79 16.70 -10.46
CA THR A 89 16.25 15.61 -11.28
C THR A 89 16.01 14.36 -10.44
N ALA A 90 15.09 13.50 -10.86
CA ALA A 90 14.81 12.26 -10.14
C ALA A 90 16.02 11.31 -10.13
N ALA A 91 16.80 11.29 -11.20
CA ALA A 91 18.00 10.45 -11.32
C ALA A 91 19.09 10.84 -10.31
N ALA A 92 19.17 12.11 -9.93
CA ALA A 92 20.14 12.60 -8.96
C ALA A 92 19.93 12.02 -7.54
N VAL A 93 18.83 11.29 -7.28
CA VAL A 93 18.64 10.58 -6.00
C VAL A 93 19.77 9.60 -5.68
N LEU A 94 20.47 9.07 -6.69
CA LEU A 94 21.62 8.19 -6.50
C LEU A 94 22.85 8.92 -5.95
N ASP A 95 22.93 10.23 -6.16
CA ASP A 95 24.01 11.10 -5.68
C ASP A 95 23.64 11.83 -4.38
N MET A 96 22.43 11.61 -3.85
CA MET A 96 22.01 12.18 -2.57
C MET A 96 22.87 11.65 -1.44
N LEU A 97 23.42 12.59 -0.67
CA LEU A 97 24.14 12.33 0.56
C LEU A 97 23.19 12.47 1.77
N PRO A 98 23.54 11.93 2.95
CA PRO A 98 22.80 12.19 4.18
C PRO A 98 22.93 13.66 4.59
N SER A 99 22.00 14.14 5.42
CA SER A 99 21.97 15.51 5.95
C SER A 99 23.31 16.00 6.52
N VAL A 100 24.04 15.13 7.22
CA VAL A 100 25.36 15.46 7.81
C VAL A 100 26.39 15.88 6.77
N ALA A 101 26.20 15.48 5.51
CA ALA A 101 27.09 15.83 4.42
C ALA A 101 26.87 17.27 3.89
N TYR A 102 25.81 17.97 4.31
CA TYR A 102 25.45 19.33 3.84
C TYR A 102 25.47 20.37 4.98
N PRO A 103 26.60 20.57 5.69
CA PRO A 103 26.67 21.54 6.79
C PRO A 103 26.42 22.98 6.35
N ASP A 104 26.70 23.29 5.09
CA ASP A 104 26.52 24.57 4.41
C ASP A 104 25.10 24.80 3.89
N ASN A 105 24.28 23.75 3.80
CA ASN A 105 22.93 23.82 3.24
C ASN A 105 21.91 23.03 4.11
N PRO A 106 21.41 23.63 5.20
CA PRO A 106 20.49 22.96 6.13
C PRO A 106 19.12 22.61 5.51
N SER A 107 18.75 23.28 4.41
CA SER A 107 17.45 23.05 3.74
C SER A 107 17.30 21.61 3.22
N THR A 108 18.41 20.91 2.99
CA THR A 108 18.45 19.51 2.56
C THR A 108 17.83 18.54 3.57
N SER A 109 17.73 18.93 4.85
CA SER A 109 17.15 18.11 5.91
C SER A 109 15.64 18.26 6.06
N PHE A 110 15.00 19.14 5.28
CA PHE A 110 13.56 19.35 5.37
C PHE A 110 12.79 18.16 4.77
N ALA A 111 12.05 17.47 5.64
CA ALA A 111 11.21 16.33 5.26
C ALA A 111 9.88 16.79 4.60
N GLY A 112 9.97 17.40 3.41
CA GLY A 112 8.81 17.91 2.67
C GLY A 112 8.00 16.85 1.91
N LYS A 113 8.50 15.61 1.81
CA LYS A 113 7.84 14.52 1.05
C LYS A 113 7.17 13.53 2.01
N PHE A 114 5.84 13.47 1.98
CA PHE A 114 5.07 12.46 2.70
C PHE A 114 5.41 11.05 2.21
N VAL A 115 5.59 10.11 3.15
CA VAL A 115 5.97 8.71 2.89
C VAL A 115 4.81 7.77 3.16
N HIS A 116 4.36 7.70 4.40
CA HIS A 116 3.37 6.73 4.86
C HIS A 116 2.66 7.20 6.14
N SER A 117 1.40 6.78 6.30
CA SER A 117 0.65 6.93 7.55
C SER A 117 0.68 5.62 8.34
N SER A 118 1.44 5.59 9.43
CA SER A 118 1.41 4.48 10.38
C SER A 118 0.20 4.64 11.31
N ILE A 119 -0.69 3.65 11.34
CA ILE A 119 -1.94 3.70 12.11
C ILE A 119 -2.07 2.43 12.96
N ASN A 120 -2.38 2.60 14.25
CA ASN A 120 -2.67 1.50 15.16
C ASN A 120 -3.99 0.80 14.79
N LYS A 121 -4.07 -0.51 15.00
CA LYS A 121 -5.30 -1.29 14.73
C LYS A 121 -6.50 -0.75 15.52
N ASN A 122 -6.26 -0.32 16.76
CA ASN A 122 -7.22 0.41 17.58
C ASN A 122 -6.94 1.91 17.42
N ARG A 123 -7.96 2.71 17.09
CA ARG A 123 -7.79 4.13 16.82
C ARG A 123 -7.77 4.94 18.12
N CYS A 124 -6.60 5.44 18.49
CA CYS A 124 -6.37 6.32 19.63
C CYS A 124 -5.42 7.46 19.25
N SER A 125 -5.36 8.52 20.07
CA SER A 125 -4.42 9.63 19.89
C SER A 125 -2.98 9.17 20.16
N ILE A 126 -2.03 9.75 19.43
CA ILE A 126 -0.60 9.54 19.64
C ILE A 126 -0.06 10.72 20.43
N ASN A 127 0.49 10.45 21.62
CA ASN A 127 0.98 11.51 22.51
C ASN A 127 2.47 11.80 22.31
N CYS A 128 3.27 10.80 21.96
CA CYS A 128 4.71 10.92 21.77
C CYS A 128 5.19 9.93 20.69
N VAL A 129 6.22 10.34 19.94
CA VAL A 129 6.96 9.49 19.00
C VAL A 129 8.44 9.66 19.30
N VAL A 130 9.13 8.54 19.50
CA VAL A 130 10.59 8.51 19.72
C VAL A 130 11.23 7.55 18.71
N VAL A 131 12.51 7.77 18.43
CA VAL A 131 13.32 6.88 17.59
C VAL A 131 14.26 6.11 18.52
N SER A 132 14.45 4.82 18.24
CA SER A 132 15.32 3.90 19.00
C SER A 132 16.79 4.03 18.63
#